data_AF-Q001E3-F1
#
_entry.id   AF-Q001E3-F1
#
_cell.length_a   1.000
_cell.length_b   1.000
_cell.length_c   1.000
_cell.angle_alpha   90.00
_cell.angle_beta   90.00
_cell.angle_gamma   90.00
#
_symmetry.space_group_name_H-M   'P 1'
#
loop_
_entity.id
_entity.type
_entity.pdbx_description
1 polymer ?
#
loop_
_entity_poly.entity_id
_entity_poly.type
_entity_poly.pdbx_seq_one_letter_code
_entity_poly.pdbx_strand_id
1 'polypeptide(L)' 'VLKQVHPDTGVSSKAMSIMNSFVNDIFERIAAEASRLSHYNKRSTITSREIQTAVRLLLPGELAKHAVSEGTKAVT' A
#
# COMPACT_ATOMS: atom_id res chain seq x y z
N VAL A 1 5.91 -9.10 10.82
CA VAL A 1 5.71 -7.67 11.18
C VAL A 1 5.52 -7.47 12.68
N LEU A 2 4.39 -7.83 13.31
CA LEU A 2 4.16 -7.55 14.75
C LEU A 2 5.31 -8.02 15.65
N LYS A 3 5.70 -9.30 15.54
CA LYS A 3 6.77 -9.89 16.36
C LYS A 3 8.17 -9.35 16.05
N GLN A 4 8.38 -8.71 14.90
CA GLN A 4 9.66 -8.05 14.58
C GLN A 4 9.82 -6.73 15.33
N VAL A 5 8.72 -6.08 15.70
CA VAL A 5 8.71 -4.78 16.43
C VAL A 5 8.44 -4.99 17.92
N HIS A 6 7.57 -5.95 18.27
CA HIS A 6 7.18 -6.27 19.64
C HIS A 6 7.15 -7.80 19.85
N PRO A 7 8.28 -8.43 20.20
CA PRO A 7 8.40 -9.88 20.35
C PRO A 7 7.44 -10.46 21.41
N ASP A 8 7.20 -9.73 22.49
CA ASP A 8 6.41 -10.22 23.63
C ASP A 8 4.91 -9.92 23.50
N THR A 9 4.49 -9.12 22.51
CA THR A 9 3.09 -8.72 22.33
C THR A 9 2.33 -9.71 21.45
N GLY A 10 1.12 -10.08 21.85
CA GLY A 10 0.18 -10.88 21.05
C GLY A 10 -0.89 -10.00 20.37
N VAL A 11 -1.62 -10.56 19.41
CA VAL A 11 -2.78 -9.92 18.77
C VAL A 11 -3.96 -10.89 18.79
N SER A 12 -5.15 -10.41 19.13
CA SER A 12 -6.36 -11.24 19.12
C SER A 12 -6.79 -11.57 17.68
N SER A 13 -7.52 -12.67 17.50
CA SER A 13 -8.09 -13.05 16.20
C SER A 13 -9.00 -11.96 15.61
N LYS A 14 -9.79 -11.29 16.46
CA LYS A 14 -10.64 -10.15 16.05
C LYS A 14 -9.80 -8.98 15.56
N ALA A 15 -8.74 -8.59 16.28
CA ALA A 15 -7.86 -7.51 15.86
C ALA A 15 -7.11 -7.86 14.56
N MET A 16 -6.70 -9.13 14.40
CA MET A 16 -6.10 -9.61 13.16
C MET A 16 -7.06 -9.51 11.97
N SER A 17 -8.34 -9.87 12.16
CA SER A 17 -9.37 -9.72 11.12
C SER A 17 -9.56 -8.26 10.70
N ILE A 18 -9.63 -7.33 11.66
CA ILE A 18 -9.72 -5.89 11.39
C ILE A 18 -8.52 -5.41 10.58
N MET A 19 -7.30 -5.81 10.95
CA MET A 19 -6.08 -5.46 10.22
C MET A 19 -6.09 -6.00 8.78
N ASN A 20 -6.57 -7.23 8.58
CA ASN A 20 -6.70 -7.81 7.24
C ASN A 20 -7.69 -7.03 6.37
N SER A 21 -8.86 -6.69 6.93
CA SER A 21 -9.85 -5.85 6.23
C SER A 21 -9.28 -4.47 5.88
N PHE A 22 -8.52 -3.86 6.79
CA PHE A 22 -7.87 -2.57 6.54
C PHE A 22 -6.86 -2.65 5.39
N VAL A 23 -6.03 -3.70 5.35
CA VAL A 23 -5.07 -3.92 4.25
C VAL A 23 -5.80 -4.10 2.92
N ASN A 24 -6.89 -4.87 2.89
CA ASN A 24 -7.66 -5.09 1.67
C ASN A 24 -8.32 -3.79 1.16
N ASP A 25 -8.90 -2.97 2.04
CA ASP A 25 -9.48 -1.68 1.66
C ASP A 25 -8.42 -0.74 1.03
N ILE A 26 -7.24 -0.65 1.63
CA ILE A 26 -6.15 0.17 1.07
C ILE A 26 -5.62 -0.42 -0.25
N PHE A 27 -5.50 -1.75 -0.34
CA PHE A 27 -5.08 -2.43 -1.57
C PHE A 27 -6.03 -2.13 -2.73
N GLU A 28 -7.34 -2.27 -2.53
CA GLU A 28 -8.35 -2.00 -3.55
C GLU A 28 -8.31 -0.55 -4.02
N ARG A 29 -8.16 0.40 -3.08
CA ARG A 29 -8.02 1.83 -3.42
C ARG A 29 -6.78 2.10 -4.27
N ILE A 30 -5.62 1.56 -3.90
CA ILE A 30 -4.37 1.75 -4.66
C ILE A 30 -4.49 1.12 -6.04
N ALA A 31 -5.01 -0.10 -6.14
CA ALA A 31 -5.17 -0.80 -7.42
C ALA A 31 -6.14 -0.06 -8.35
N ALA A 32 -7.27 0.42 -7.82
CA ALA A 32 -8.24 1.19 -8.57
C ALA A 32 -7.63 2.50 -9.09
N GLU A 33 -6.89 3.22 -8.25
CA GLU A 33 -6.28 4.49 -8.66
C GLU A 33 -5.13 4.29 -9.65
N ALA A 34 -4.29 3.28 -9.45
CA ALA A 34 -3.24 2.94 -10.40
C ALA A 34 -3.79 2.52 -11.78
N SER A 35 -4.92 1.80 -11.78
CA SER A 35 -5.65 1.47 -13.02
C SER A 35 -6.12 2.73 -13.75
N ARG A 36 -6.76 3.68 -13.04
CA ARG A 36 -7.16 4.98 -13.61
C ARG A 36 -5.96 5.73 -14.21
N LEU A 37 -4.84 5.79 -13.49
CA LEU A 37 -3.63 6.43 -13.97
C LEU A 37 -3.07 5.78 -15.24
N SER A 38 -3.06 4.45 -15.32
CA SER A 38 -2.66 3.73 -16.53
C SER A 38 -3.57 4.07 -17.71
N HIS A 39 -4.89 4.12 -17.48
CA HIS A 39 -5.86 4.52 -18.49
C HIS A 39 -5.67 5.96 -18.96
N TYR A 40 -5.42 6.92 -18.06
CA TYR A 40 -5.11 8.30 -18.43
C TYR A 40 -3.84 8.40 -19.29
N ASN A 41 -2.84 7.57 -19.00
CA ASN A 41 -1.61 7.50 -19.77
C ASN A 41 -1.74 6.66 -21.07
N LYS A 42 -2.94 6.16 -21.40
CA LYS A 42 -3.21 5.28 -22.55
C LYS A 42 -2.32 4.03 -22.57
N ARG A 43 -2.01 3.50 -21.39
CA ARG A 43 -1.21 2.28 -21.22
C ARG A 43 -2.12 1.12 -20.78
N SER A 44 -1.84 -0.06 -21.31
CA SER A 44 -2.49 -1.32 -20.91
C SER A 44 -1.81 -2.00 -19.71
N THR A 45 -0.58 -1.60 -19.39
CA THR A 45 0.22 -2.18 -18.30
C THR A 45 0.39 -1.17 -17.18
N ILE A 46 -0.05 -1.54 -15.98
CA ILE A 46 0.24 -0.81 -14.75
C ILE A 46 1.71 -1.07 -14.38
N THR A 47 2.51 -0.02 -14.29
CA THR A 47 3.91 -0.13 -13.87
C THR A 47 4.08 0.31 -12.42
N SER A 48 5.29 0.12 -11.87
CA SER A 48 5.63 0.63 -10.54
C SER A 48 5.42 2.14 -10.40
N ARG A 49 5.47 2.90 -11.51
CA ARG A 49 5.20 4.34 -11.52
C ARG A 49 3.74 4.65 -11.19
N GLU A 50 2.78 3.96 -11.80
CA GLU A 50 1.36 4.15 -11.50
C GLU A 50 1.04 3.76 -10.06
N ILE A 51 1.63 2.66 -9.55
CA ILE A 51 1.48 2.26 -8.14
C ILE A 51 2.03 3.34 -7.20
N GLN A 52 3.27 3.81 -7.42
CA GLN A 52 3.87 4.85 -6.57
C GLN A 52 3.09 6.17 -6.62
N THR A 53 2.53 6.52 -7.78
CA THR A 53 1.72 7.73 -7.94
C THR A 53 0.38 7.58 -7.20
N ALA A 54 -0.30 6.43 -7.33
CA ALA A 54 -1.52 6.14 -6.58
C ALA A 54 -1.30 6.21 -5.07
N VAL A 55 -0.19 5.65 -4.57
CA VAL A 55 0.20 5.74 -3.16
C VAL A 55 0.34 7.19 -2.69
N ARG A 56 0.95 8.06 -3.50
CA ARG A 56 1.10 9.49 -3.18
C ARG A 56 -0.21 10.26 -3.21
N LEU A 57 -1.18 9.84 -4.02
CA LEU A 57 -2.51 10.46 -4.07
C LEU A 57 -3.39 10.04 -2.89
N LEU A 58 -3.27 8.78 -2.44
CA LEU A 58 -4.13 8.20 -1.40
C LEU A 58 -3.62 8.41 0.02
N LEU A 59 -2.30 8.40 0.23
CA LEU A 59 -1.71 8.52 1.56
C LEU A 59 -1.28 9.96 1.88
N PRO A 60 -1.56 10.48 3.09
CA PRO A 60 -1.18 11.84 3.44
C PRO A 60 0.28 11.95 3.89
N GLY A 61 0.91 13.09 3.57
CA GLY A 61 2.15 13.57 4.19
C GLY A 61 3.30 12.54 4.26
N GLU A 62 3.81 12.33 5.48
CA GLU A 62 4.93 11.42 5.74
C GLU A 62 4.61 9.94 5.46
N LEU A 63 3.34 9.53 5.50
CA LEU A 63 2.96 8.15 5.18
C LEU A 63 3.24 7.83 3.71
N ALA A 64 2.92 8.75 2.80
CA ALA A 64 3.24 8.58 1.39
C ALA A 64 4.75 8.50 1.14
N LYS A 65 5.54 9.35 1.83
CA LYS A 65 7.01 9.35 1.69
C LYS A 65 7.61 8.02 2.12
N HIS A 66 7.25 7.53 3.31
CA HIS A 66 7.74 6.24 3.80
C HIS A 66 7.25 5.08 2.93
N ALA A 67 5.97 5.04 2.56
CA ALA A 67 5.41 3.97 1.73
C ALA A 67 6.11 3.88 0.37
N VAL A 68 6.39 5.01 -0.29
CA VAL A 68 7.14 5.01 -1.56
C VAL A 68 8.58 4.56 -1.34
N SER A 69 9.26 5.06 -0.30
CA SER A 69 10.63 4.65 0.03
C SER A 69 10.73 3.13 0.25
N GLU A 70 9.86 2.56 1.08
CA GLU A 70 9.84 1.11 1.34
C GLU A 70 9.46 0.32 0.08
N GLY A 71 8.51 0.82 -0.71
CA GLY A 71 8.17 0.22 -2.00
C GLY A 71 9.32 0.19 -2.99
N THR A 72 10.12 1.26 -3.06
CA THR A 72 11.32 1.31 -3.92
C THR A 72 12.38 0.32 -3.44
N LYS A 73 12.66 0.27 -2.13
CA LYS A 73 13.61 -0.69 -1.55
C LYS A 73 13.21 -2.15 -1.78
N ALA A 74 11.91 -2.45 -1.78
CA ALA A 74 11.44 -3.82 -1.98
C ALA A 74 11.54 -4.30 -3.44
N VAL A 75 11.65 -3.39 -4.42
CA VAL A 75 11.76 -3.72 -5.85
C VAL A 75 13.21 -3.98 -6.26
N THR A 76 14.17 -3.37 -5.55
CA THR A 76 15.62 -3.50 -5.78
C THR A 76 16.21 -4.64 -4.97
#